data_AF-A0A835M2Q2-F1
#
_entry.id   AF-A0A835M2Q2-F1
#
_cell.length_a   1.000
_cell.length_b   1.000
_cell.length_c   1.000
_cell.angle_alpha   90.00
_cell.angle_beta   90.00
_cell.angle_gamma   90.00
#
_symmetry.space_group_name_H-M   'P 1'
#
loop_
_entity.id
_entity.type
_entity.pdbx_description
1 polymer ?
#
loop_
_entity_poly.entity_id
_entity_poly.type
_entity_poly.pdbx_seq_one_letter_code
_entity_poly.pdbx_strand_id
1 'polypeptide(L)'
;MYRLRISNITLDSLDVHIGQSYSVLVTANQLDTMDYFMVANPTQSNSSIIGVGVLHYANSTTPTSGPLPVGPNPMDREFSVNQARSISSAERFDPRTISWESVPSMKTSRGGHSVAAFNEKMVLNFKMEQEVYTKEEIDWSYIEYL
;
A
#
# COMPACT_ATOMS: atom_id res chain seq x y z
N MET A 1 11.07 23.00 -5.33
CA MET A 1 10.37 21.86 -5.94
C MET A 1 9.48 21.23 -4.87
N TYR A 2 8.16 21.10 -5.12
CA TYR A 2 7.24 20.40 -4.22
C TYR A 2 7.32 18.89 -4.50
N ARG A 3 7.23 18.05 -3.46
CA ARG A 3 7.29 16.58 -3.58
C ARG A 3 5.98 15.98 -3.09
N LEU A 4 5.44 14.99 -3.80
CA LEU A 4 4.29 14.21 -3.35
C LEU A 4 4.71 12.81 -2.92
N ARG A 5 4.03 12.25 -1.92
CA ARG A 5 4.13 10.84 -1.53
C ARG A 5 2.79 10.32 -1.04
N ILE A 6 2.66 9.01 -0.94
CA ILE A 6 1.59 8.36 -0.16
C ILE A 6 1.95 8.49 1.33
N SER A 7 0.95 8.73 2.18
CA SER A 7 1.16 8.80 3.63
C SER A 7 1.77 7.50 4.17
N ASN A 8 2.59 7.59 5.21
CA ASN A 8 3.13 6.39 5.85
C ASN A 8 2.03 5.67 6.65
N ILE A 9 1.78 4.40 6.35
CA ILE A 9 0.71 3.60 6.97
C ILE A 9 1.31 2.27 7.43
N THR A 10 1.04 1.91 8.68
CA THR A 10 1.43 0.61 9.25
C THR A 10 0.22 -0.31 9.25
N LEU A 11 0.36 -1.51 8.69
CA LEU A 11 -0.69 -2.52 8.60
C LEU A 11 -0.15 -3.88 9.04
N ASP A 12 -0.96 -4.63 9.79
CA ASP A 12 -0.67 -6.03 10.15
C ASP A 12 -1.18 -7.02 9.09
N SER A 13 -2.07 -6.58 8.20
CA SER A 13 -2.66 -7.38 7.13
C SER A 13 -3.05 -6.51 5.93
N LEU A 14 -2.94 -7.06 4.73
CA LEU A 14 -3.20 -6.37 3.46
C LEU A 14 -4.17 -7.19 2.59
N ASP A 15 -5.25 -6.55 2.14
CA ASP A 15 -6.24 -7.16 1.25
C ASP A 15 -5.92 -6.76 -0.18
N VAL A 16 -5.41 -7.72 -0.96
CA VAL A 16 -5.06 -7.48 -2.36
C VAL A 16 -6.19 -8.00 -3.25
N HIS A 17 -6.85 -7.08 -3.96
CA HIS A 17 -7.91 -7.44 -4.90
C HIS A 17 -7.35 -7.72 -6.30
N ILE A 18 -8.13 -8.42 -7.13
CA ILE A 18 -7.78 -8.71 -8.52
C ILE A 18 -7.47 -7.40 -9.25
N GLY A 19 -6.35 -7.36 -9.98
CA GLY A 19 -5.88 -6.19 -10.70
C GLY A 19 -5.00 -5.24 -9.89
N GLN A 20 -4.82 -5.46 -8.59
CA GLN A 20 -3.91 -4.68 -7.75
C GLN A 20 -2.52 -5.33 -7.67
N SER A 21 -1.50 -4.50 -7.46
CA SER A 21 -0.14 -4.91 -7.13
C SER A 21 0.43 -3.95 -6.08
N TYR A 22 1.17 -4.46 -5.11
CA TYR A 22 1.77 -3.65 -4.05
C TYR A 22 3.22 -4.04 -3.84
N SER A 23 4.04 -3.07 -3.46
CA SER A 23 5.34 -3.30 -2.82
C SER A 23 5.22 -2.80 -1.39
N VAL A 24 5.59 -3.65 -0.43
CA VAL A 24 5.50 -3.35 1.00
C VAL A 24 6.88 -3.41 1.64
N LEU A 25 7.07 -2.60 2.67
CA LEU A 25 8.23 -2.68 3.55
C LEU A 25 7.76 -3.34 4.84
N VAL A 26 8.41 -4.44 5.23
CA VAL A 26 8.06 -5.18 6.45
C VAL A 26 9.01 -4.76 7.56
N THR A 27 8.45 -4.33 8.68
CA THR A 27 9.23 -4.05 9.89
C THR A 27 9.46 -5.35 10.65
N ALA A 28 10.71 -5.81 10.66
CA ALA A 28 11.13 -6.99 11.39
C ALA A 28 11.54 -6.61 12.84
N ASN A 29 10.57 -6.25 13.69
CA ASN A 29 10.77 -5.81 15.07
C ASN A 29 10.43 -6.88 16.13
N GLN A 30 10.32 -8.13 15.71
CA GLN A 30 10.07 -9.25 16.62
C GLN A 30 11.40 -9.73 17.24
N LEU A 31 11.34 -10.68 18.17
CA LEU A 31 12.55 -11.25 18.78
C LEU A 31 13.37 -11.96 17.70
N ASP A 32 14.65 -11.60 17.57
CA ASP A 32 15.54 -12.09 16.52
C ASP A 32 16.05 -13.52 16.73
N THR A 33 15.60 -14.18 17.81
CA THR A 33 15.99 -15.54 18.18
C THR A 33 15.12 -16.63 17.55
N MET A 34 14.03 -16.26 16.86
CA MET A 34 13.09 -17.20 16.24
C MET A 34 12.66 -16.77 14.84
N ASP A 35 12.20 -17.74 14.05
CA ASP A 35 11.61 -17.50 12.73
C ASP A 35 10.10 -17.22 12.84
N TYR A 36 9.56 -16.50 11.85
CA TYR A 36 8.14 -16.11 11.83
C TYR A 36 7.46 -16.49 10.52
N PHE A 37 6.18 -16.87 10.60
CA PHE A 37 5.37 -17.13 9.42
C PHE A 37 4.92 -15.84 8.74
N MET A 38 4.94 -15.85 7.41
CA MET A 38 4.22 -14.91 6.55
C MET A 38 3.16 -15.71 5.80
N VAL A 39 1.89 -15.30 5.90
CA VAL A 39 0.77 -16.08 5.36
C VAL A 39 0.03 -15.26 4.31
N ALA A 40 -0.19 -15.88 3.16
CA ALA A 40 -1.07 -15.37 2.11
C ALA A 40 -2.24 -16.33 1.95
N ASN A 41 -3.46 -15.85 2.19
CA ASN A 41 -4.67 -16.65 2.08
C ASN A 41 -5.62 -16.03 1.05
N PRO A 42 -6.13 -16.78 0.07
CA PRO A 42 -7.17 -16.28 -0.81
C PRO A 42 -8.44 -16.03 0.00
N THR A 43 -8.89 -14.77 0.00
CA THR A 43 -10.22 -14.42 0.49
C THR A 43 -11.23 -14.67 -0.64
N GLN A 44 -12.45 -15.12 -0.31
CA GLN A 44 -13.55 -15.39 -1.26
C GLN A 44 -13.41 -16.64 -2.16
N SER A 45 -12.49 -17.57 -1.88
CA SER A 45 -12.45 -18.87 -2.55
C SER A 45 -12.79 -20.02 -1.60
N ASN A 46 -13.49 -21.05 -2.11
CA ASN A 46 -13.69 -22.32 -1.40
C ASN A 46 -12.43 -23.21 -1.42
N SER A 47 -11.37 -22.81 -2.14
CA SER A 47 -10.08 -23.50 -2.15
C SER A 47 -9.20 -23.01 -1.00
N SER A 48 -8.84 -23.89 -0.07
CA SER A 48 -7.91 -23.58 1.04
C SER A 48 -6.43 -23.60 0.60
N ILE A 49 -6.12 -23.01 -0.56
CA ILE A 49 -4.73 -22.90 -1.02
C ILE A 49 -4.09 -21.75 -0.24
N ILE A 50 -3.34 -22.07 0.81
CA ILE A 50 -2.63 -21.10 1.63
C ILE A 50 -1.18 -21.05 1.19
N GLY A 51 -0.68 -19.85 0.90
CA GLY A 51 0.75 -19.58 0.75
C GLY A 51 1.38 -19.34 2.11
N VAL A 52 2.45 -20.06 2.44
CA VAL A 52 3.22 -19.86 3.66
C VAL A 52 4.67 -19.56 3.28
N GLY A 53 5.16 -18.42 3.75
CA GLY A 53 6.57 -18.05 3.75
C GLY A 53 7.12 -18.05 5.18
N VAL A 54 8.43 -18.16 5.31
CA VAL A 54 9.13 -18.05 6.60
C VAL A 54 10.11 -16.89 6.53
N LEU A 55 9.98 -15.98 7.48
CA LEU A 55 10.95 -14.92 7.74
C LEU A 55 11.97 -15.43 8.76
N HIS A 56 13.21 -15.62 8.32
CA HIS A 56 14.33 -16.04 9.16
C HIS A 56 15.18 -14.83 9.56
N TYR A 57 15.31 -14.57 10.86
CA TYR A 57 16.25 -13.57 11.38
C TYR A 57 17.67 -14.14 11.39
N ALA A 58 18.69 -13.29 11.18
CA ALA A 58 20.08 -13.74 11.11
C ALA A 58 20.59 -14.44 12.39
N ASN A 59 20.04 -14.09 13.55
CA ASN A 59 20.37 -14.68 14.85
C ASN A 59 19.39 -15.78 15.28
N SER A 60 18.48 -16.17 14.39
CA SER A 60 17.45 -17.14 14.72
C SER A 60 18.06 -18.52 14.91
N THR A 61 17.72 -19.14 16.04
CA THR A 61 18.11 -20.53 16.35
C THR A 61 16.89 -21.43 16.50
N THR A 62 15.69 -20.85 16.45
CA THR A 62 14.42 -21.56 16.66
C THR A 62 13.58 -21.51 15.38
N PRO A 63 13.35 -22.66 14.71
CA PRO A 63 12.47 -22.72 13.54
C PRO A 63 11.04 -22.30 13.89
N THR A 64 10.28 -21.85 12.88
CA THR A 64 8.86 -21.52 13.04
C THR A 64 8.08 -22.70 13.61
N SER A 65 7.31 -22.48 14.67
CA SER A 65 6.41 -23.47 15.26
C SER A 65 5.10 -22.82 15.72
N GLY A 66 4.03 -23.63 15.83
CA GLY A 66 2.70 -23.16 16.24
C GLY A 66 1.71 -22.96 15.09
N PRO A 67 0.51 -22.45 15.38
CA PRO A 67 -0.52 -22.22 14.37
C PRO A 67 -0.14 -21.09 13.42
N LEU A 68 -0.63 -21.15 12.18
CA LEU A 68 -0.47 -20.07 11.23
C LEU A 68 -1.23 -18.81 11.72
N PRO A 69 -0.67 -17.61 11.51
CA PRO A 69 -1.40 -16.36 11.70
C PRO A 69 -2.77 -16.40 11.02
N VAL A 70 -3.81 -16.03 11.76
CA VAL A 70 -5.16 -15.90 11.22
C VAL A 70 -5.27 -14.53 10.56
N GLY A 71 -5.56 -14.53 9.25
CA GLY A 71 -5.79 -13.30 8.50
C GLY A 71 -7.13 -12.62 8.88
N PRO A 72 -7.39 -11.42 8.31
CA PRO A 72 -8.66 -10.74 8.47
C PRO A 72 -9.85 -11.61 8.04
N ASN A 73 -11.03 -11.36 8.60
CA ASN A 73 -12.25 -12.06 8.20
C ASN A 73 -12.54 -11.77 6.71
N PRO A 74 -12.58 -12.80 5.83
CA PRO A 74 -12.82 -12.59 4.39
C PRO A 74 -14.14 -11.89 4.04
N MET A 75 -15.11 -11.87 4.96
CA MET A 75 -16.42 -11.23 4.78
C MET A 75 -16.49 -9.82 5.39
N ASP A 76 -15.44 -9.37 6.07
CA ASP A 76 -15.36 -8.03 6.64
C ASP A 76 -14.98 -7.02 5.54
N ARG A 77 -16.00 -6.56 4.81
CA ARG A 77 -15.82 -5.52 3.79
C ARG A 77 -15.40 -4.17 4.38
N GLU A 78 -15.69 -3.92 5.65
CA GLU A 78 -15.34 -2.66 6.29
C GLU A 78 -13.81 -2.54 6.44
N PHE A 79 -13.15 -3.63 6.82
CA PHE A 79 -11.68 -3.73 6.82
C PHE A 79 -11.09 -3.35 5.45
N SER A 80 -11.54 -3.98 4.37
CA SER A 80 -11.02 -3.72 3.03
C SER A 80 -11.27 -2.28 2.56
N VAL A 81 -12.42 -1.70 2.89
CA VAL A 81 -12.76 -0.31 2.55
C VAL A 81 -11.89 0.67 3.34
N ASN A 82 -11.69 0.44 4.64
CA ASN A 82 -10.86 1.29 5.49
C ASN A 82 -9.38 1.22 5.09
N GLN A 83 -8.91 0.04 4.69
CA GLN A 83 -7.59 -0.12 4.10
C GLN A 83 -7.48 0.71 2.82
N ALA A 84 -8.37 0.52 1.84
CA ALA A 84 -8.34 1.26 0.57
C ALA A 84 -8.34 2.79 0.78
N ARG A 85 -9.12 3.29 1.75
CA ARG A 85 -9.08 4.71 2.13
C ARG A 85 -7.73 5.13 2.67
N SER A 86 -7.11 4.32 3.52
CA SER A 86 -5.81 4.62 4.11
C SER A 86 -4.75 4.77 3.02
N ILE A 87 -4.64 3.79 2.12
CA ILE A 87 -3.62 3.77 1.05
C ILE A 87 -3.91 4.70 -0.13
N SER A 88 -5.09 5.35 -0.15
CA SER A 88 -5.42 6.41 -1.12
C SER A 88 -4.93 7.81 -0.70
N SER A 89 -4.48 7.99 0.54
CA SER A 89 -4.04 9.31 1.03
C SER A 89 -2.72 9.76 0.40
N ALA A 90 -2.59 11.07 0.18
CA ALA A 90 -1.37 11.68 -0.36
C ALA A 90 -0.95 12.88 0.48
N GLU A 91 0.36 13.10 0.55
CA GLU A 91 0.98 14.22 1.25
C GLU A 91 1.87 15.03 0.30
N ARG A 92 1.84 16.36 0.42
CA ARG A 92 2.70 17.30 -0.30
C ARG A 92 3.74 17.90 0.64
N PHE A 93 5.00 17.89 0.23
CA PHE A 93 6.08 18.56 0.92
C PHE A 93 6.14 20.04 0.51
N ASP A 94 5.93 20.95 1.46
CA ASP A 94 6.17 22.38 1.26
C ASP A 94 7.60 22.74 1.70
N PRO A 95 8.49 23.12 0.76
CA PRO A 95 9.87 23.48 1.09
C PRO A 95 9.99 24.80 1.86
N ARG A 96 8.92 25.61 1.97
CA ARG A 96 8.95 26.89 2.71
C ARG A 96 8.80 26.68 4.21
N THR A 97 8.05 25.66 4.60
CA THR A 97 7.79 25.30 6.00
C THR A 97 8.53 24.03 6.43
N ILE A 98 9.17 23.34 5.47
CA ILE A 98 9.89 22.07 5.69
C ILE A 98 8.96 21.04 6.35
N SER A 99 7.72 20.98 5.87
CA SER A 99 6.69 20.11 6.42
C SER A 99 5.91 19.41 5.32
N TRP A 100 5.37 18.25 5.66
CA TRP A 100 4.38 17.55 4.85
C TRP A 100 2.99 18.03 5.23
N GLU A 101 2.15 18.31 4.24
CA GLU A 101 0.73 18.63 4.40
C GLU A 101 -0.12 17.56 3.72
N SER A 102 -1.26 17.20 4.33
CA SER A 102 -2.22 16.30 3.71
C SER A 102 -2.89 16.99 2.51
N VAL A 103 -2.97 16.30 1.38
CA VAL A 103 -3.74 16.74 0.22
C VAL A 103 -4.93 15.80 0.01
N PRO A 104 -5.95 16.19 -0.81
CA PRO A 104 -7.06 15.31 -1.09
C PRO A 104 -6.60 13.92 -1.51
N SER A 105 -7.25 12.90 -0.93
CA SER A 105 -6.99 11.51 -1.28
C SER A 105 -7.17 11.30 -2.78
N MET A 106 -6.33 10.45 -3.34
CA MET A 106 -6.48 10.00 -4.72
C MET A 106 -7.83 9.32 -4.90
N LYS A 107 -8.44 9.47 -6.09
CA LYS A 107 -9.72 8.83 -6.41
C LYS A 107 -9.60 7.30 -6.46
N THR A 108 -8.38 6.81 -6.71
CA THR A 108 -8.04 5.39 -6.73
C THR A 108 -6.91 5.09 -5.75
N SER A 109 -7.05 4.02 -4.97
CA SER A 109 -6.03 3.46 -4.07
C SER A 109 -4.96 2.66 -4.84
N ARG A 110 -3.68 2.75 -4.48
CA ARG A 110 -2.60 2.29 -5.37
C ARG A 110 -1.37 1.68 -4.67
N GLY A 111 -0.68 0.76 -5.35
CA GLY A 111 0.64 0.20 -4.98
C GLY A 111 1.59 0.08 -6.19
N GLY A 112 2.88 0.38 -6.00
CA GLY A 112 3.95 0.26 -7.03
C GLY A 112 3.98 1.35 -8.11
N HIS A 113 4.49 2.56 -7.80
CA HIS A 113 4.39 3.73 -8.71
C HIS A 113 5.72 4.20 -9.30
N SER A 114 5.66 4.66 -10.55
CA SER A 114 6.61 5.60 -11.17
C SER A 114 5.95 6.99 -11.24
N VAL A 115 6.58 8.01 -10.67
CA VAL A 115 6.13 9.41 -10.72
C VAL A 115 6.88 10.14 -11.83
N ALA A 116 6.18 10.76 -12.77
CA ALA A 116 6.77 11.68 -13.74
C ALA A 116 6.21 13.08 -13.55
N ALA A 117 7.08 14.09 -13.51
CA ALA A 117 6.69 15.50 -13.47
C ALA A 117 6.97 16.14 -14.84
N PHE A 118 5.99 16.84 -15.41
CA PHE A 118 6.14 17.58 -16.66
C PHE A 118 5.29 18.87 -16.64
N ASN A 119 5.90 20.02 -16.94
CA ASN A 119 5.25 21.35 -16.98
C ASN A 119 4.37 21.64 -15.75
N GLU A 120 4.95 21.58 -14.55
CA GLU A 120 4.28 21.86 -13.26
C GLU A 120 3.09 20.95 -12.91
N LYS A 121 2.78 19.98 -13.77
CA LYS A 121 1.82 18.90 -13.54
C LYS A 121 2.57 17.61 -13.25
N MET A 122 2.10 16.85 -12.28
CA MET A 122 2.61 15.51 -12.03
C MET A 122 1.65 14.51 -12.67
N VAL A 123 2.18 13.70 -13.57
CA VAL A 123 1.46 12.63 -14.27
C VAL A 123 1.88 11.31 -13.65
N LEU A 124 0.90 10.60 -13.10
CA LEU A 124 1.10 9.23 -12.65
C LEU A 124 0.55 8.27 -13.71
N ASN A 125 1.41 7.39 -14.21
CA ASN A 125 1.05 6.43 -15.25
C ASN A 125 0.62 5.10 -14.62
N PHE A 126 -0.53 4.57 -15.03
CA PHE A 126 -0.99 3.23 -14.66
C PHE A 126 -1.29 2.39 -15.90
N LYS A 127 -1.29 1.08 -15.71
CA LYS A 127 -1.87 0.17 -16.70
C LYS A 127 -3.40 0.29 -16.57
N MET A 128 -3.99 0.98 -17.57
CA MET A 128 -5.41 1.21 -17.88
C MET A 128 -6.06 2.54 -17.47
N GLU A 129 -5.50 3.36 -16.57
CA GLU A 129 -6.05 4.71 -16.29
C GLU A 129 -4.92 5.71 -15.95
N GLN A 130 -5.14 7.01 -16.17
CA GLN A 130 -4.17 8.07 -15.84
C GLN A 130 -4.86 9.15 -15.01
N GLU A 131 -4.24 9.55 -13.90
CA GLU A 131 -4.70 10.67 -13.06
C GLU A 131 -3.61 11.75 -12.99
N VAL A 132 -4.03 13.02 -13.06
CA VAL A 132 -3.19 14.21 -12.96
C VAL A 132 -3.62 15.04 -11.78
N TYR A 133 -2.63 15.44 -10.98
CA TYR A 133 -2.81 16.45 -9.95
C TYR A 133 -2.55 17.85 -10.53
N THR A 134 -3.53 18.75 -10.41
CA THR A 134 -3.42 20.16 -10.79
C THR A 134 -3.28 21.03 -9.54
N LYS A 135 -2.14 21.74 -9.44
CA LYS A 135 -1.85 22.63 -8.31
C LYS A 135 -2.82 23.81 -8.20
N GLU A 136 -3.39 24.24 -9.33
CA GLU A 136 -4.32 25.38 -9.43
C GLU A 136 -5.66 25.09 -8.75
N GLU A 137 -6.17 23.86 -8.88
CA GLU A 137 -7.46 23.44 -8.33
C GLU A 137 -7.31 22.61 -7.06
N ILE A 138 -6.10 22.11 -6.76
CA ILE A 138 -5.81 21.19 -5.65
C ILE A 138 -6.75 19.96 -5.72
N ASP A 139 -6.90 19.39 -6.92
CA ASP A 139 -7.72 18.20 -7.15
C ASP A 139 -7.03 17.20 -8.10
N TRP A 140 -7.52 15.97 -8.08
CA TRP A 140 -7.16 14.88 -8.99
C TRP A 140 -8.16 14.80 -10.14
N SER A 141 -7.67 14.82 -11.37
CA SER A 141 -8.50 14.65 -12.58
C SER A 141 -8.03 13.44 -13.40
N TYR A 142 -8.97 12.75 -14.07
CA TYR A 142 -8.63 11.72 -15.04
C TYR A 142 -8.13 12.36 -16.33
N ILE A 143 -7.13 11.76 -16.98
CA ILE A 143 -6.78 12.14 -18.35
C ILE A 143 -7.72 11.39 -19.30
N GLU A 144 -8.59 12.12 -19.98
CA GLU A 144 -9.32 11.59 -21.13
C GLU A 144 -8.40 11.68 -22.38
N TYR A 145 -8.26 10.57 -23.09
CA TYR A 145 -7.66 10.57 -24.41
C TYR A 145 -8.75 10.95 -25.42
N LEU A 146 -8.53 12.03 -26.18
CA LEU A 146 -9.31 12.33 -27.39
C LEU A 146 -9.00 11.34 -28.51
#